data_AF-A0A947YUU4-F1
#
_entry.id   AF-A0A947YUU4-F1
#
_cell.length_a   1.000
_cell.length_b   1.000
_cell.length_c   1.000
_cell.angle_alpha   90.00
_cell.angle_beta   90.00
_cell.angle_gamma   90.00
#
_symmetry.space_group_name_H-M   'P 1'
#
loop_
_entity.id
_entity.type
_entity.pdbx_description
1 polymer ?
#
loop_
_entity_poly.entity_id
_entity_poly.type
_entity_poly.pdbx_seq_one_letter_code
_entity_poly.pdbx_strand_id
1 'polypeptide(L)'
;MKKLSFIASVLLLGACSFDTTGPGPEDLCGNGEIDGTEVCDSSNFNGETCESLGFDSGTLVCNADCGSFNTSQCEGGTGCGNGIIDGFEVCDGTDLDFTTCESLGFDSGTLACNSDCGSFNTAQCVGNPCGNGVIDTNEVCDGDNLTGETCTTLGFDSGTLACSTDCTSFDTSDCAGNPCGNGVLDTGEDCDGVLFGTATCTSLGFGGGGDLACNNNCSFDTSDCVESDCGNGIVEGDEACDDGYNDECGSCNSDCTDVGSGHTCGDGIVCPEFEDCDDHYTDSCGSCNADCSGPGVGSCGDGVWCPETEECDDGAGGPDGCNDSCQIVPPYTCINTPGSISVCTISTCPGTPITAGITSGDTSLGVNDYPDYDGSDGPAKELAYTITVPNNNFIKVRLFNLEAGYDGVIAILDGCPGNLLAYGDLYSNGYEEKTYWFNRTGGPVTVTVMIDGYLSDDEGTFSIEVTVGNAATPGGGTMLVFNEYMAYVTDATAEWVEFYHAGTAYVNLNGCRFKTDTVDETISEDILISPGDYFVFNNNASTALDVYDHVVWGWTAADGVIHGQTDTLFLYAPGNAVIDQIGPLQTNGFPVVQNNSTSLNIANQGNKTANDIGANWTADPSPTPGYPNN
;
A
#
# COMPACT_ATOMS: atom_id res chain seq x y z
N MET A 1 -37.84 11.35 -69.17
CA MET A 1 -38.90 11.15 -70.19
C MET A 1 -39.46 9.73 -70.05
N LYS A 2 -40.69 9.48 -70.54
CA LYS A 2 -41.44 8.19 -70.62
C LYS A 2 -40.54 6.95 -70.82
N LYS A 3 -40.80 5.75 -70.27
CA LYS A 3 -42.06 4.98 -69.96
C LYS A 3 -41.92 4.27 -68.57
N LEU A 4 -42.94 3.80 -67.82
CA LEU A 4 -44.04 2.82 -68.06
C LEU A 4 -43.53 1.43 -68.54
N SER A 5 -43.97 0.27 -68.02
CA SER A 5 -45.11 -0.10 -67.15
C SER A 5 -44.75 -1.35 -66.29
N PHE A 6 -45.26 -1.53 -65.05
CA PHE A 6 -46.45 -2.36 -64.67
C PHE A 6 -46.45 -3.76 -65.32
N ILE A 7 -46.65 -4.91 -64.63
CA ILE A 7 -47.38 -5.24 -63.37
C ILE A 7 -46.69 -6.49 -62.72
N ALA A 8 -46.83 -6.89 -61.44
CA ALA A 8 -48.03 -7.30 -60.67
C ALA A 8 -47.87 -7.23 -59.11
N SER A 9 -48.36 -8.23 -58.36
CA SER A 9 -48.54 -8.29 -56.88
C SER A 9 -48.34 -9.70 -56.28
N VAL A 10 -48.10 -9.81 -54.96
CA VAL A 10 -48.81 -10.71 -53.99
C VAL A 10 -48.45 -10.30 -52.53
N LEU A 11 -49.16 -10.82 -51.51
CA LEU A 11 -49.26 -10.28 -50.14
C LEU A 11 -48.24 -10.82 -49.11
N LEU A 12 -47.71 -9.89 -48.31
CA LEU A 12 -47.74 -9.79 -46.83
C LEU A 12 -47.45 -11.00 -45.88
N LEU A 13 -46.71 -10.66 -44.81
CA LEU A 13 -46.63 -11.26 -43.45
C LEU A 13 -45.84 -12.57 -43.23
N GLY A 14 -44.91 -12.53 -42.26
CA GLY A 14 -44.57 -13.69 -41.41
C GLY A 14 -43.09 -13.87 -41.08
N ALA A 15 -42.74 -13.71 -39.79
CA ALA A 15 -41.47 -14.09 -39.14
C ALA A 15 -40.14 -13.47 -39.65
N CYS A 16 -39.42 -12.84 -38.73
CA CYS A 16 -37.95 -12.72 -38.83
C CYS A 16 -37.34 -13.97 -38.19
N SER A 17 -36.37 -14.59 -38.87
CA SER A 17 -35.34 -15.40 -38.22
C SER A 17 -34.02 -14.66 -38.38
N PHE A 18 -33.21 -14.61 -37.33
CA PHE A 18 -31.78 -14.37 -37.52
C PHE A 18 -31.18 -15.60 -38.22
N ASP A 19 -30.27 -15.34 -39.13
CA ASP A 19 -29.27 -16.28 -39.59
C ASP A 19 -27.94 -15.51 -39.59
N THR A 20 -26.89 -16.11 -39.03
CA THR A 20 -25.66 -15.40 -38.65
C THR A 20 -24.43 -15.84 -39.45
N THR A 21 -24.59 -16.74 -40.43
CA THR A 21 -23.48 -17.27 -41.22
C THR A 21 -23.10 -16.39 -42.41
N GLY A 22 -22.88 -15.10 -42.17
CA GLY A 22 -22.02 -14.24 -43.00
C GLY A 22 -20.74 -13.99 -42.20
N PRO A 23 -19.54 -14.31 -42.73
CA PRO A 23 -18.33 -14.36 -41.92
C PRO A 23 -17.97 -13.00 -41.30
N GLY A 24 -17.40 -13.09 -40.09
CA GLY A 24 -16.83 -11.97 -39.35
C GLY A 24 -15.47 -11.51 -39.91
N PRO A 25 -14.74 -10.66 -39.17
CA PRO A 25 -13.50 -10.06 -39.65
C PRO A 25 -12.37 -11.08 -39.81
N GLU A 26 -11.59 -10.88 -40.87
CA GLU A 26 -10.31 -11.52 -41.20
C GLU A 26 -10.25 -13.05 -40.97
N ASP A 27 -10.58 -13.79 -42.03
CA ASP A 27 -10.16 -15.19 -42.20
C ASP A 27 -8.62 -15.20 -42.22
N LEU A 28 -7.98 -15.63 -41.13
CA LEU A 28 -6.52 -15.60 -41.00
C LEU A 28 -5.87 -16.51 -42.06
N CYS A 29 -6.51 -17.65 -42.36
CA CYS A 29 -5.96 -18.67 -43.24
C CYS A 29 -5.95 -18.22 -44.71
N GLY A 30 -4.76 -18.12 -45.28
CA GLY A 30 -4.52 -17.70 -46.66
C GLY A 30 -3.97 -16.28 -46.81
N ASN A 31 -3.51 -15.65 -45.73
CA ASN A 31 -2.93 -14.30 -45.70
C ASN A 31 -1.42 -14.31 -46.06
N GLY A 32 -0.70 -15.38 -45.71
CA GLY A 32 0.72 -15.62 -46.01
C GLY A 32 1.68 -15.58 -44.81
N GLU A 33 1.27 -14.96 -43.71
CA GLU A 33 1.91 -15.07 -42.38
C GLU A 33 1.21 -16.15 -41.55
N ILE A 34 1.85 -16.66 -40.49
CA ILE A 34 1.26 -17.66 -39.58
C ILE A 34 0.86 -16.95 -38.29
N ASP A 35 -0.44 -16.80 -38.04
CA ASP A 35 -0.99 -16.01 -36.94
C ASP A 35 -1.98 -16.81 -36.07
N GLY A 36 -2.13 -16.41 -34.80
CA GLY A 36 -3.13 -16.98 -33.90
C GLY A 36 -2.90 -18.46 -33.55
N THR A 37 -3.66 -19.36 -34.18
CA THR A 37 -3.66 -20.82 -33.90
C THR A 37 -3.23 -21.67 -35.09
N GLU A 38 -2.59 -21.05 -36.09
CA GLU A 38 -2.23 -21.70 -37.35
C GLU A 38 -0.96 -22.55 -37.22
N VAL A 39 -0.93 -23.66 -37.95
CA VAL A 39 0.23 -24.55 -38.09
C VAL A 39 1.03 -24.19 -39.35
N CYS A 40 0.35 -23.65 -40.36
CA CYS A 40 0.89 -23.15 -41.61
C CYS A 40 -0.09 -22.16 -42.26
N ASP A 41 0.38 -21.37 -43.23
CA ASP A 41 -0.47 -20.59 -44.13
C ASP A 41 0.04 -20.73 -45.57
N SER A 42 -0.80 -21.13 -46.51
CA SER A 42 -0.53 -21.15 -47.96
C SER A 42 0.76 -21.90 -48.40
N SER A 43 1.90 -21.20 -48.35
CA SER A 43 3.26 -21.70 -48.68
C SER A 43 4.29 -21.41 -47.58
N ASN A 44 3.85 -20.83 -46.46
CA ASN A 44 4.58 -20.64 -45.23
C ASN A 44 4.29 -21.83 -44.30
N PHE A 45 5.23 -22.78 -44.26
CA PHE A 45 5.08 -24.05 -43.55
C PHE A 45 5.77 -24.07 -42.17
N ASN A 46 6.00 -22.90 -41.57
CA ASN A 46 6.78 -22.74 -40.31
C ASN A 46 8.21 -23.31 -40.36
N GLY A 47 8.74 -23.57 -41.55
CA GLY A 47 10.03 -24.24 -41.77
C GLY A 47 9.95 -25.76 -41.95
N GLU A 48 8.77 -26.37 -41.80
CA GLU A 48 8.56 -27.79 -42.06
C GLU A 48 8.61 -28.13 -43.56
N THR A 49 9.04 -29.34 -43.86
CA THR A 49 9.07 -29.94 -45.20
C THR A 49 8.57 -31.39 -45.13
N CYS A 50 8.49 -32.09 -46.26
CA CYS A 50 8.18 -33.52 -46.24
C CYS A 50 9.25 -34.31 -45.44
N GLU A 51 10.51 -33.91 -45.57
CA GLU A 51 11.68 -34.51 -44.92
C GLU A 51 11.72 -34.29 -43.40
N SER A 52 11.28 -33.14 -42.89
CA SER A 52 11.17 -32.94 -41.43
C SER A 52 9.98 -33.68 -40.81
N LEU A 53 8.92 -33.92 -41.60
CA LEU A 53 7.74 -34.69 -41.21
C LEU A 53 7.87 -36.20 -41.46
N GLY A 54 9.07 -36.69 -41.84
CA GLY A 54 9.40 -38.11 -41.92
C GLY A 54 9.14 -38.80 -43.27
N PHE A 55 9.11 -38.05 -44.37
CA PHE A 55 8.97 -38.58 -45.74
C PHE A 55 10.26 -38.31 -46.54
N ASP A 56 10.71 -39.23 -47.42
CA ASP A 56 11.99 -39.06 -48.16
C ASP A 56 12.08 -37.76 -48.99
N SER A 57 10.95 -37.27 -49.50
CA SER A 57 10.89 -36.12 -50.42
C SER A 57 9.46 -35.61 -50.65
N GLY A 58 9.28 -34.67 -51.58
CA GLY A 58 7.99 -34.34 -52.19
C GLY A 58 7.64 -32.85 -52.09
N THR A 59 6.35 -32.53 -52.02
CA THR A 59 5.85 -31.16 -51.84
C THR A 59 4.86 -31.11 -50.68
N LEU A 60 5.25 -30.45 -49.59
CA LEU A 60 4.34 -30.17 -48.48
C LEU A 60 3.35 -29.07 -48.90
N VAL A 61 2.10 -29.19 -48.45
CA VAL A 61 1.02 -28.25 -48.75
C VAL A 61 0.27 -27.96 -47.44
N CYS A 62 -0.19 -26.72 -47.24
CA CYS A 62 -1.03 -26.40 -46.09
C CYS A 62 -2.50 -26.76 -46.40
N ASN A 63 -3.26 -27.30 -45.44
CA ASN A 63 -4.70 -27.47 -45.62
C ASN A 63 -5.43 -26.13 -45.60
N ALA A 64 -6.60 -26.07 -46.24
CA ALA A 64 -7.40 -24.85 -46.39
C ALA A 64 -8.11 -24.40 -45.09
N ASP A 65 -7.76 -24.99 -43.95
CA ASP A 65 -8.16 -24.62 -42.60
C ASP A 65 -6.95 -24.19 -41.73
N CYS A 66 -5.73 -24.20 -42.29
CA CYS A 66 -4.45 -23.80 -41.69
C CYS A 66 -4.04 -24.49 -40.36
N GLY A 67 -4.90 -25.33 -39.79
CA GLY A 67 -4.64 -26.11 -38.58
C GLY A 67 -3.88 -27.43 -38.81
N SER A 68 -3.52 -27.76 -40.06
CA SER A 68 -2.81 -29.00 -40.37
C SER A 68 -2.07 -28.98 -41.71
N PHE A 69 -0.99 -29.78 -41.79
CA PHE A 69 -0.30 -30.06 -43.05
C PHE A 69 -1.01 -31.12 -43.89
N ASN A 70 -0.92 -30.98 -45.20
CA ASN A 70 -1.34 -31.97 -46.17
C ASN A 70 -0.12 -32.70 -46.76
N THR A 71 0.13 -33.90 -46.25
CA THR A 71 1.26 -34.75 -46.67
C THR A 71 0.94 -35.64 -47.88
N SER A 72 -0.22 -35.49 -48.53
CA SER A 72 -0.62 -36.36 -49.66
C SER A 72 0.18 -36.14 -50.95
N GLN A 73 1.11 -35.19 -50.95
CA GLN A 73 2.07 -34.89 -52.02
C GLN A 73 3.53 -35.02 -51.55
N CYS A 74 3.75 -35.58 -50.34
CA CYS A 74 5.05 -36.10 -49.93
C CYS A 74 5.25 -37.51 -50.51
N GLU A 75 6.47 -37.79 -50.98
CA GLU A 75 6.85 -39.04 -51.64
C GLU A 75 7.89 -39.77 -50.77
N GLY A 76 7.70 -41.08 -50.54
CA GLY A 76 8.51 -41.87 -49.61
C GLY A 76 8.00 -41.80 -48.16
N GLY A 77 6.70 -42.06 -47.96
CA GLY A 77 6.05 -42.14 -46.63
C GLY A 77 5.52 -43.52 -46.25
N THR A 78 5.95 -44.55 -46.98
CA THR A 78 5.67 -45.99 -46.73
C THR A 78 6.85 -46.78 -47.30
N GLY A 79 7.79 -47.22 -46.46
CA GLY A 79 8.95 -48.02 -46.90
C GLY A 79 8.54 -49.43 -47.34
N CYS A 80 7.54 -49.97 -46.66
CA CYS A 80 7.11 -51.36 -46.61
C CYS A 80 7.32 -52.18 -47.89
N GLY A 81 8.28 -53.10 -47.80
CA GLY A 81 8.78 -53.94 -48.87
C GLY A 81 10.13 -53.50 -49.46
N ASN A 82 10.83 -52.54 -48.82
CA ASN A 82 12.17 -52.11 -49.22
C ASN A 82 13.29 -53.07 -48.74
N GLY A 83 13.02 -53.83 -47.67
CA GLY A 83 13.91 -54.83 -47.07
C GLY A 83 14.81 -54.33 -45.93
N ILE A 84 14.52 -53.16 -45.36
CA ILE A 84 15.18 -52.55 -44.19
C ILE A 84 14.08 -51.87 -43.35
N ILE A 85 14.11 -52.04 -42.03
CA ILE A 85 13.16 -51.35 -41.13
C ILE A 85 13.54 -49.86 -41.03
N ASP A 86 12.65 -48.97 -41.48
CA ASP A 86 12.79 -47.51 -41.33
C ASP A 86 11.46 -46.80 -40.98
N GLY A 87 11.51 -45.48 -40.81
CA GLY A 87 10.34 -44.64 -40.46
C GLY A 87 9.63 -45.07 -39.17
N PHE A 88 8.40 -45.58 -39.32
CA PHE A 88 7.52 -46.04 -38.25
C PHE A 88 7.26 -47.56 -38.28
N GLU A 89 8.09 -48.31 -39.00
CA GLU A 89 7.85 -49.72 -39.28
C GLU A 89 8.25 -50.63 -38.10
N VAL A 90 7.44 -51.67 -37.89
CA VAL A 90 7.68 -52.72 -36.88
C VAL A 90 8.47 -53.89 -37.51
N CYS A 91 8.42 -54.00 -38.83
CA CYS A 91 9.16 -54.95 -39.66
C CYS A 91 9.13 -54.49 -41.12
N ASP A 92 10.04 -54.96 -41.98
CA ASP A 92 9.93 -54.87 -43.44
C ASP A 92 10.20 -56.24 -44.08
N GLY A 93 9.14 -56.85 -44.63
CA GLY A 93 9.25 -58.02 -45.49
C GLY A 93 9.83 -59.26 -44.80
N THR A 94 11.16 -59.39 -44.81
CA THR A 94 11.94 -60.43 -44.11
C THR A 94 12.86 -59.90 -43.01
N ASP A 95 13.01 -58.58 -42.87
CA ASP A 95 13.61 -57.96 -41.70
C ASP A 95 12.53 -57.80 -40.63
N LEU A 96 12.69 -58.50 -39.50
CA LEU A 96 11.69 -58.62 -38.44
C LEU A 96 12.24 -58.11 -37.09
N ASP A 97 13.32 -57.32 -37.11
CA ASP A 97 14.13 -56.94 -35.93
C ASP A 97 14.44 -58.14 -35.01
N PHE A 98 14.85 -59.25 -35.63
CA PHE A 98 15.12 -60.54 -34.97
C PHE A 98 13.94 -61.16 -34.21
N THR A 99 12.73 -60.60 -34.30
CA THR A 99 11.50 -61.11 -33.67
C THR A 99 11.09 -62.44 -34.32
N THR A 100 10.68 -63.39 -33.49
CA THR A 100 10.18 -64.70 -33.89
C THR A 100 8.80 -64.98 -33.25
N CYS A 101 8.19 -66.12 -33.58
CA CYS A 101 6.97 -66.58 -32.91
C CYS A 101 7.20 -66.76 -31.40
N GLU A 102 8.35 -67.33 -31.05
CA GLU A 102 8.79 -67.62 -29.68
C GLU A 102 9.00 -66.34 -28.85
N SER A 103 9.56 -65.28 -29.42
CA SER A 103 9.68 -63.98 -28.73
C SER A 103 8.35 -63.24 -28.56
N LEU A 104 7.30 -63.65 -29.29
CA LEU A 104 5.94 -63.11 -29.17
C LEU A 104 4.99 -64.01 -28.36
N GLY A 105 5.51 -65.08 -27.72
CA GLY A 105 4.72 -65.96 -26.85
C GLY A 105 4.02 -67.12 -27.55
N PHE A 106 4.50 -67.55 -28.72
CA PHE A 106 4.01 -68.73 -29.45
C PHE A 106 5.12 -69.80 -29.53
N ASP A 107 4.80 -71.07 -29.30
CA ASP A 107 5.81 -72.12 -29.06
C ASP A 107 6.68 -72.46 -30.28
N SER A 108 6.18 -72.20 -31.49
CA SER A 108 6.95 -72.32 -32.73
C SER A 108 6.27 -71.61 -33.92
N GLY A 109 6.94 -71.58 -35.08
CA GLY A 109 6.26 -71.33 -36.36
C GLY A 109 7.14 -70.62 -37.38
N THR A 110 6.53 -69.74 -38.17
CA THR A 110 7.25 -68.81 -39.05
C THR A 110 6.56 -67.44 -38.97
N LEU A 111 7.21 -66.49 -38.33
CA LEU A 111 6.77 -65.10 -38.31
C LEU A 111 7.01 -64.46 -39.69
N ALA A 112 6.15 -63.54 -40.10
CA ALA A 112 6.32 -62.73 -41.29
C ALA A 112 5.87 -61.28 -41.00
N CYS A 113 6.22 -60.33 -41.86
CA CYS A 113 5.69 -58.97 -41.77
C CYS A 113 4.32 -58.85 -42.48
N ASN A 114 3.43 -57.98 -42.00
CA ASN A 114 2.24 -57.59 -42.76
C ASN A 114 2.60 -56.58 -43.87
N SER A 115 1.77 -56.51 -44.92
CA SER A 115 2.01 -55.65 -46.09
C SER A 115 1.76 -54.16 -45.86
N ASP A 116 1.55 -53.76 -44.61
CA ASP A 116 1.47 -52.38 -44.11
C ASP A 116 2.60 -52.06 -43.10
N CYS A 117 3.46 -53.03 -42.78
CA CYS A 117 4.66 -52.95 -41.93
C CYS A 117 4.50 -52.41 -40.50
N GLY A 118 3.31 -51.94 -40.12
CA GLY A 118 2.97 -51.56 -38.75
C GLY A 118 2.66 -52.73 -37.81
N SER A 119 2.77 -53.98 -38.25
CA SER A 119 2.52 -55.16 -37.41
C SER A 119 3.11 -56.46 -37.97
N PHE A 120 3.44 -57.39 -37.07
CA PHE A 120 3.81 -58.76 -37.43
C PHE A 120 2.59 -59.62 -37.81
N ASN A 121 2.77 -60.49 -38.80
CA ASN A 121 1.82 -61.52 -39.17
C ASN A 121 2.08 -62.80 -38.37
N THR A 122 1.29 -63.01 -37.32
CA THR A 122 1.35 -64.20 -36.45
C THR A 122 0.52 -65.39 -36.99
N ALA A 123 -0.11 -65.29 -38.16
CA ALA A 123 -1.02 -66.32 -38.66
C ALA A 123 -0.33 -67.63 -39.10
N GLN A 124 1.00 -67.69 -39.06
CA GLN A 124 1.82 -68.90 -39.24
C GLN A 124 2.70 -69.21 -38.00
N CYS A 125 2.38 -68.59 -36.85
CA CYS A 125 2.82 -69.03 -35.54
C CYS A 125 1.86 -70.09 -34.98
N VAL A 126 2.36 -70.94 -34.08
CA VAL A 126 1.63 -72.02 -33.40
C VAL A 126 1.65 -71.70 -31.90
N GLY A 127 0.48 -71.45 -31.32
CA GLY A 127 0.33 -71.18 -29.88
C GLY A 127 -0.10 -72.40 -29.08
N ASN A 128 -0.07 -72.25 -27.75
CA ASN A 128 -0.08 -73.34 -26.76
C ASN A 128 -1.05 -74.50 -27.09
N PRO A 129 -0.54 -75.72 -27.33
CA PRO A 129 -1.35 -76.88 -27.69
C PRO A 129 -1.93 -77.58 -26.45
N CYS A 130 -2.75 -76.87 -25.67
CA CYS A 130 -3.52 -77.46 -24.56
C CYS A 130 -4.34 -78.67 -25.05
N GLY A 131 -4.14 -79.82 -24.42
CA GLY A 131 -4.66 -81.14 -24.83
C GLY A 131 -3.69 -81.99 -25.66
N ASN A 132 -2.38 -81.77 -25.57
CA ASN A 132 -1.36 -82.57 -26.26
C ASN A 132 -0.93 -83.86 -25.52
N GLY A 133 -1.23 -83.94 -24.21
CA GLY A 133 -0.93 -85.03 -23.29
C GLY A 133 0.28 -84.78 -22.37
N VAL A 134 0.99 -83.66 -22.54
CA VAL A 134 2.14 -83.24 -21.72
C VAL A 134 1.83 -81.87 -21.14
N ILE A 135 2.17 -81.66 -19.87
CA ILE A 135 2.05 -80.35 -19.22
C ILE A 135 3.28 -79.53 -19.61
N ASP A 136 3.07 -78.49 -20.40
CA ASP A 136 4.11 -77.58 -20.87
C ASP A 136 4.30 -76.37 -19.93
N THR A 137 5.19 -75.44 -20.30
CA THR A 137 5.59 -74.35 -19.40
C THR A 137 4.47 -73.30 -19.33
N ASN A 138 3.91 -73.12 -18.13
CA ASN A 138 2.73 -72.29 -17.76
C ASN A 138 1.38 -73.04 -17.73
N GLU A 139 1.36 -74.36 -17.91
CA GLU A 139 0.14 -75.16 -17.73
C GLU A 139 0.01 -75.72 -16.31
N VAL A 140 -1.23 -75.79 -15.80
CA VAL A 140 -1.59 -76.40 -14.50
C VAL A 140 -1.98 -77.88 -14.68
N CYS A 141 -2.46 -78.22 -15.87
CA CYS A 141 -2.85 -79.54 -16.32
C CYS A 141 -2.85 -79.57 -17.86
N ASP A 142 -2.85 -80.74 -18.48
CA ASP A 142 -3.14 -80.88 -19.92
C ASP A 142 -4.15 -82.02 -20.14
N GLY A 143 -5.37 -81.69 -20.58
CA GLY A 143 -6.40 -82.70 -20.89
C GLY A 143 -6.69 -83.65 -19.71
N ASP A 144 -6.35 -84.94 -19.86
CA ASP A 144 -6.47 -85.97 -18.81
C ASP A 144 -5.30 -85.95 -17.80
N ASN A 145 -4.23 -85.18 -18.05
CA ASN A 145 -3.01 -85.07 -17.25
C ASN A 145 -3.16 -83.98 -16.18
N LEU A 146 -3.94 -84.30 -15.13
CA LEU A 146 -4.34 -83.36 -14.07
C LEU A 146 -3.30 -83.19 -12.94
N THR A 147 -1.99 -83.27 -13.23
CA THR A 147 -0.85 -83.33 -12.28
C THR A 147 -0.89 -84.39 -11.16
N GLY A 148 -2.01 -85.09 -10.96
CA GLY A 148 -2.30 -85.99 -9.83
C GLY A 148 -3.43 -85.49 -8.93
N GLU A 149 -3.97 -84.30 -9.19
CA GLU A 149 -5.08 -83.70 -8.47
C GLU A 149 -6.43 -84.35 -8.79
N THR A 150 -7.37 -84.19 -7.85
CA THR A 150 -8.73 -84.72 -7.87
C THR A 150 -9.66 -83.77 -7.12
N CYS A 151 -10.98 -83.87 -7.30
CA CYS A 151 -11.94 -83.12 -6.49
C CYS A 151 -11.67 -83.27 -4.97
N THR A 152 -11.27 -84.46 -4.51
CA THR A 152 -10.98 -84.73 -3.08
C THR A 152 -9.64 -84.20 -2.57
N THR A 153 -8.68 -83.88 -3.44
CA THR A 153 -7.45 -83.18 -3.03
C THR A 153 -7.62 -81.66 -3.08
N LEU A 154 -8.57 -81.18 -3.90
CA LEU A 154 -9.02 -79.78 -3.96
C LEU A 154 -10.18 -79.45 -2.98
N GLY A 155 -10.48 -80.32 -2.01
CA GLY A 155 -11.41 -80.04 -0.89
C GLY A 155 -12.90 -80.39 -1.10
N PHE A 156 -13.30 -80.98 -2.22
CA PHE A 156 -14.68 -81.40 -2.48
C PHE A 156 -14.91 -82.87 -2.04
N ASP A 157 -16.10 -83.23 -1.55
CA ASP A 157 -16.43 -84.61 -1.10
C ASP A 157 -16.16 -85.68 -2.17
N SER A 158 -16.44 -85.36 -3.43
CA SER A 158 -16.44 -86.31 -4.55
C SER A 158 -16.48 -85.60 -5.92
N GLY A 159 -16.61 -86.38 -7.00
CA GLY A 159 -16.82 -85.89 -8.36
C GLY A 159 -15.71 -86.28 -9.33
N THR A 160 -15.69 -85.62 -10.49
CA THR A 160 -14.64 -85.77 -11.51
C THR A 160 -14.01 -84.42 -11.78
N LEU A 161 -12.70 -84.32 -11.60
CA LEU A 161 -11.94 -83.12 -11.95
C LEU A 161 -11.60 -83.17 -13.44
N ALA A 162 -11.61 -82.02 -14.12
CA ALA A 162 -11.16 -81.88 -15.49
C ALA A 162 -10.14 -80.73 -15.62
N CYS A 163 -9.47 -80.65 -16.76
CA CYS A 163 -8.62 -79.50 -17.09
C CYS A 163 -9.42 -78.43 -17.84
N SER A 164 -9.17 -77.15 -17.57
CA SER A 164 -9.71 -76.05 -18.38
C SER A 164 -9.28 -76.20 -19.85
N THR A 165 -10.11 -75.73 -20.78
CA THR A 165 -9.80 -75.73 -22.23
C THR A 165 -8.65 -74.79 -22.62
N ASP A 166 -8.12 -74.01 -21.69
CA ASP A 166 -6.90 -73.20 -21.84
C ASP A 166 -5.71 -73.70 -21.00
N CYS A 167 -5.88 -74.81 -20.27
CA CYS A 167 -4.87 -75.44 -19.42
C CYS A 167 -4.31 -74.56 -18.27
N THR A 168 -4.90 -73.39 -18.01
CA THR A 168 -4.47 -72.45 -16.95
C THR A 168 -5.01 -72.79 -15.56
N SER A 169 -6.00 -73.67 -15.48
CA SER A 169 -6.77 -73.97 -14.27
C SER A 169 -7.48 -75.33 -14.38
N PHE A 170 -7.94 -75.87 -13.24
CA PHE A 170 -8.81 -77.03 -13.24
C PHE A 170 -10.28 -76.63 -13.38
N ASP A 171 -11.04 -77.38 -14.17
CA ASP A 171 -12.50 -77.31 -14.18
C ASP A 171 -13.06 -78.19 -13.06
N THR A 172 -13.61 -77.54 -12.03
CA THR A 172 -14.23 -78.18 -10.86
C THR A 172 -15.76 -78.29 -10.98
N SER A 173 -16.36 -78.03 -12.15
CA SER A 173 -17.82 -78.00 -12.31
C SER A 173 -18.52 -79.36 -12.12
N ASP A 174 -17.79 -80.47 -12.37
CA ASP A 174 -18.21 -81.85 -12.08
C ASP A 174 -17.68 -82.36 -10.71
N CYS A 175 -17.12 -81.48 -9.86
CA CYS A 175 -16.87 -81.76 -8.44
C CYS A 175 -18.13 -81.54 -7.60
N ALA A 176 -18.29 -82.32 -6.52
CA ALA A 176 -19.52 -82.40 -5.74
C ALA A 176 -19.25 -82.42 -4.23
N GLY A 177 -20.06 -81.65 -3.49
CA GLY A 177 -19.83 -81.25 -2.10
C GLY A 177 -19.23 -79.84 -2.07
N ASN A 178 -19.95 -78.87 -1.52
CA ASN A 178 -19.34 -77.56 -1.23
C ASN A 178 -18.55 -77.72 0.07
N PRO A 179 -17.26 -77.31 0.14
CA PRO A 179 -16.57 -77.27 1.43
C PRO A 179 -17.35 -76.38 2.41
N CYS A 180 -17.78 -75.21 1.95
CA CYS A 180 -18.43 -74.22 2.81
C CYS A 180 -19.90 -74.51 3.17
N GLY A 181 -20.25 -74.27 4.44
CA GLY A 181 -21.56 -74.50 5.03
C GLY A 181 -21.77 -75.93 5.51
N ASN A 182 -20.70 -76.69 5.77
CA ASN A 182 -20.75 -78.09 6.15
C ASN A 182 -20.97 -78.32 7.66
N GLY A 183 -20.64 -77.32 8.50
CA GLY A 183 -20.80 -77.35 9.96
C GLY A 183 -19.53 -77.64 10.77
N VAL A 184 -18.36 -77.73 10.13
CA VAL A 184 -17.02 -77.68 10.77
C VAL A 184 -16.13 -76.70 10.00
N LEU A 185 -15.10 -76.19 10.67
CA LEU A 185 -14.07 -75.35 10.04
C LEU A 185 -12.88 -76.23 9.62
N ASP A 186 -12.72 -76.44 8.32
CA ASP A 186 -11.74 -77.36 7.72
C ASP A 186 -10.43 -76.67 7.33
N THR A 187 -9.43 -77.47 6.94
CA THR A 187 -8.06 -76.98 6.67
C THR A 187 -7.97 -76.32 5.30
N GLY A 188 -8.23 -75.01 5.25
CA GLY A 188 -8.22 -74.19 4.04
C GLY A 188 -9.30 -73.11 4.01
N GLU A 189 -10.18 -73.09 5.01
CA GLU A 189 -11.29 -72.15 5.15
C GLU A 189 -10.97 -71.06 6.18
N ASP A 190 -11.41 -69.82 5.94
CA ASP A 190 -11.37 -68.74 6.93
C ASP A 190 -12.53 -68.87 7.93
N CYS A 191 -13.68 -69.37 7.47
CA CYS A 191 -14.92 -69.51 8.23
C CYS A 191 -15.79 -70.64 7.66
N ASP A 192 -16.67 -71.26 8.48
CA ASP A 192 -17.77 -72.10 8.00
C ASP A 192 -19.10 -71.63 8.60
N GLY A 193 -19.95 -71.00 7.79
CA GLY A 193 -21.30 -70.54 8.19
C GLY A 193 -21.30 -69.52 9.34
N VAL A 194 -21.26 -69.99 10.59
CA VAL A 194 -21.15 -69.19 11.82
C VAL A 194 -19.92 -69.54 12.68
N LEU A 195 -18.99 -70.32 12.13
CA LEU A 195 -17.75 -70.78 12.77
C LEU A 195 -16.58 -69.93 12.27
N PHE A 196 -16.36 -68.77 12.88
CA PHE A 196 -15.30 -67.83 12.54
C PHE A 196 -13.96 -68.09 13.28
N GLY A 197 -13.82 -69.24 13.94
CA GLY A 197 -12.66 -69.57 14.79
C GLY A 197 -12.54 -68.62 16.00
N THR A 198 -11.63 -67.65 15.90
CA THR A 198 -11.49 -66.54 16.88
C THR A 198 -11.68 -65.16 16.24
N ALA A 199 -12.10 -65.10 14.97
CA ALA A 199 -12.30 -63.85 14.26
C ALA A 199 -13.59 -63.13 14.67
N THR A 200 -13.48 -61.81 14.67
CA THR A 200 -14.51 -60.77 14.82
C THR A 200 -14.11 -59.62 13.90
N CYS A 201 -15.05 -58.75 13.54
CA CYS A 201 -14.74 -57.54 12.75
C CYS A 201 -13.56 -56.74 13.34
N THR A 202 -13.57 -56.46 14.66
CA THR A 202 -12.47 -55.77 15.36
C THR A 202 -11.12 -56.48 15.23
N SER A 203 -11.09 -57.82 15.26
CA SER A 203 -9.84 -58.57 15.06
C SER A 203 -9.33 -58.62 13.61
N LEU A 204 -10.18 -58.23 12.64
CA LEU A 204 -9.85 -58.13 11.22
C LEU A 204 -9.49 -56.69 10.81
N GLY A 205 -9.64 -55.71 11.70
CA GLY A 205 -9.27 -54.30 11.51
C GLY A 205 -10.40 -53.29 11.74
N PHE A 206 -11.66 -53.75 11.77
CA PHE A 206 -12.85 -52.88 11.76
C PHE A 206 -13.19 -52.40 13.18
N GLY A 207 -12.84 -51.16 13.52
CA GLY A 207 -12.89 -50.59 14.88
C GLY A 207 -14.26 -50.71 15.57
N GLY A 208 -15.31 -50.10 14.98
CA GLY A 208 -16.70 -50.13 15.47
C GLY A 208 -17.35 -51.53 15.54
N GLY A 209 -16.67 -52.57 15.06
CA GLY A 209 -17.10 -53.95 15.21
C GLY A 209 -18.14 -54.34 14.14
N GLY A 210 -19.37 -54.65 14.55
CA GLY A 210 -20.40 -55.21 13.67
C GLY A 210 -20.51 -56.74 13.69
N ASP A 211 -21.39 -57.30 12.84
CA ASP A 211 -21.70 -58.72 12.75
C ASP A 211 -20.87 -59.38 11.62
N LEU A 212 -19.86 -60.18 11.98
CA LEU A 212 -19.04 -60.91 11.01
C LEU A 212 -19.83 -62.08 10.40
N ALA A 213 -19.76 -62.24 9.08
CA ALA A 213 -20.43 -63.31 8.34
C ALA A 213 -19.43 -64.15 7.50
N CYS A 214 -19.94 -65.14 6.76
CA CYS A 214 -19.13 -66.06 5.95
C CYS A 214 -19.71 -66.21 4.54
N ASN A 215 -18.86 -66.03 3.52
CA ASN A 215 -19.25 -66.19 2.13
C ASN A 215 -19.32 -67.68 1.71
N ASN A 216 -20.06 -67.98 0.64
CA ASN A 216 -20.24 -69.35 0.14
C ASN A 216 -18.94 -70.04 -0.35
N ASN A 217 -17.85 -69.27 -0.51
CA ASN A 217 -16.50 -69.72 -0.86
C ASN A 217 -15.55 -69.80 0.36
N CYS A 218 -16.05 -69.70 1.59
CA CYS A 218 -15.29 -69.83 2.84
C CYS A 218 -14.20 -68.78 3.10
N SER A 219 -14.33 -67.60 2.48
CA SER A 219 -13.71 -66.37 2.99
C SER A 219 -14.69 -65.60 3.87
N PHE A 220 -14.17 -64.80 4.81
CA PHE A 220 -15.00 -63.90 5.62
C PHE A 220 -15.89 -62.99 4.75
N ASP A 221 -17.05 -62.62 5.29
CA ASP A 221 -17.88 -61.53 4.79
C ASP A 221 -17.85 -60.41 5.83
N THR A 222 -17.26 -59.28 5.45
CA THR A 222 -17.07 -58.09 6.30
C THR A 222 -18.02 -56.96 5.90
N SER A 223 -19.06 -57.22 5.11
CA SER A 223 -19.99 -56.17 4.64
C SER A 223 -20.86 -55.57 5.75
N ASP A 224 -21.12 -56.31 6.82
CA ASP A 224 -21.79 -55.86 8.04
C ASP A 224 -20.79 -55.54 9.20
N CYS A 225 -19.49 -55.41 8.88
CA CYS A 225 -18.49 -54.84 9.79
C CYS A 225 -18.46 -53.30 9.68
N VAL A 226 -18.12 -52.64 10.80
CA VAL A 226 -18.18 -51.18 10.96
C VAL A 226 -16.79 -50.65 11.34
N GLU A 227 -16.29 -49.66 10.60
CA GLU A 227 -15.09 -48.90 10.98
C GLU A 227 -15.41 -47.94 12.12
N SER A 228 -14.42 -47.57 12.93
CA SER A 228 -14.60 -46.52 13.95
C SER A 228 -14.58 -45.13 13.29
N ASP A 229 -15.72 -44.45 13.28
CA ASP A 229 -15.92 -43.12 12.69
C ASP A 229 -15.73 -42.03 13.77
N CYS A 230 -14.49 -41.58 13.98
CA CYS A 230 -14.16 -40.51 14.93
C CYS A 230 -14.99 -39.23 14.71
N GLY A 231 -15.42 -38.61 15.82
CA GLY A 231 -16.24 -37.40 15.79
C GLY A 231 -17.73 -37.66 15.60
N ASN A 232 -18.23 -38.83 16.03
CA ASN A 232 -19.65 -39.18 16.00
C ASN A 232 -20.36 -39.02 17.37
N GLY A 233 -19.58 -38.82 18.44
CA GLY A 233 -20.01 -38.65 19.83
C GLY A 233 -20.09 -39.97 20.62
N ILE A 234 -19.50 -41.06 20.14
CA ILE A 234 -19.58 -42.40 20.74
C ILE A 234 -18.22 -43.10 20.67
N VAL A 235 -17.46 -43.04 21.77
CA VAL A 235 -16.17 -43.76 21.90
C VAL A 235 -16.31 -45.26 21.59
N GLU A 236 -15.74 -45.69 20.46
CA GLU A 236 -15.77 -47.08 19.97
C GLU A 236 -14.41 -47.55 19.41
N GLY A 237 -14.29 -48.84 19.10
CA GLY A 237 -13.04 -49.44 18.64
C GLY A 237 -11.84 -49.23 19.59
N ASP A 238 -10.80 -48.57 19.08
CA ASP A 238 -9.55 -48.24 19.77
C ASP A 238 -9.48 -46.75 20.22
N GLU A 239 -10.58 -46.00 20.13
CA GLU A 239 -10.66 -44.57 20.47
C GLU A 239 -10.41 -44.29 21.96
N ALA A 240 -9.69 -43.21 22.25
CA ALA A 240 -9.44 -42.72 23.60
C ALA A 240 -10.55 -41.78 24.10
N CYS A 241 -11.20 -41.08 23.18
CA CYS A 241 -12.28 -40.12 23.38
C CYS A 241 -13.08 -39.93 22.08
N ASP A 242 -14.21 -39.26 22.16
CA ASP A 242 -14.99 -38.69 21.06
C ASP A 242 -15.95 -37.67 21.69
N ASP A 243 -15.99 -36.42 21.20
CA ASP A 243 -16.88 -35.34 21.63
C ASP A 243 -17.86 -34.85 20.54
N GLY A 244 -17.89 -35.51 19.38
CA GLY A 244 -18.85 -35.27 18.29
C GLY A 244 -18.33 -34.40 17.14
N TYR A 245 -17.01 -34.18 17.09
CA TYR A 245 -16.34 -33.34 16.09
C TYR A 245 -15.04 -34.02 15.62
N ASN A 246 -14.58 -33.70 14.40
CA ASN A 246 -13.38 -34.28 13.79
C ASN A 246 -12.36 -33.15 13.49
N ASP A 247 -11.90 -32.47 14.52
CA ASP A 247 -10.88 -31.42 14.44
C ASP A 247 -9.84 -31.55 15.59
N GLU A 248 -8.82 -30.69 15.61
CA GLU A 248 -7.66 -30.86 16.49
C GLU A 248 -7.85 -30.28 17.91
N CYS A 249 -8.96 -29.60 18.17
CA CYS A 249 -9.14 -28.78 19.37
C CYS A 249 -10.20 -29.35 20.33
N GLY A 250 -11.06 -28.56 20.97
CA GLY A 250 -12.11 -29.08 21.85
C GLY A 250 -11.58 -29.95 23.00
N SER A 251 -12.11 -31.18 23.16
CA SER A 251 -11.71 -32.13 24.21
C SER A 251 -11.20 -33.49 23.70
N CYS A 252 -11.38 -33.81 22.41
CA CYS A 252 -10.78 -34.93 21.69
C CYS A 252 -10.07 -34.44 20.43
N ASN A 253 -9.12 -35.20 19.89
CA ASN A 253 -8.39 -34.81 18.69
C ASN A 253 -8.94 -35.47 17.41
N SER A 254 -8.52 -35.01 16.23
CA SER A 254 -9.08 -35.35 14.90
C SER A 254 -8.84 -36.79 14.42
N ASP A 255 -8.16 -37.62 15.21
CA ASP A 255 -8.03 -39.08 15.02
C ASP A 255 -8.48 -39.90 16.25
N CYS A 256 -9.08 -39.23 17.25
CA CYS A 256 -9.60 -39.79 18.49
C CYS A 256 -8.58 -40.59 19.33
N THR A 257 -7.27 -40.38 19.16
CA THR A 257 -6.21 -41.13 19.86
C THR A 257 -5.74 -40.54 21.19
N ASP A 258 -5.96 -39.24 21.45
CA ASP A 258 -5.68 -38.57 22.74
C ASP A 258 -6.59 -37.33 22.91
N VAL A 259 -6.50 -36.65 24.05
CA VAL A 259 -7.27 -35.42 24.29
C VAL A 259 -6.89 -34.29 23.33
N GLY A 260 -7.91 -33.54 22.91
CA GLY A 260 -7.77 -32.37 22.03
C GLY A 260 -7.00 -31.20 22.68
N SER A 261 -6.67 -30.19 21.87
CA SER A 261 -5.80 -29.08 22.31
C SER A 261 -6.43 -28.11 23.32
N GLY A 262 -7.73 -28.21 23.58
CA GLY A 262 -8.53 -27.19 24.26
C GLY A 262 -9.07 -26.18 23.25
N HIS A 263 -9.42 -24.97 23.71
CA HIS A 263 -9.91 -23.87 22.87
C HIS A 263 -9.22 -22.56 23.31
N THR A 264 -8.97 -21.60 22.41
CA THR A 264 -8.30 -20.32 22.74
C THR A 264 -8.66 -19.21 21.74
N CYS A 265 -9.83 -18.59 21.96
CA CYS A 265 -10.29 -17.37 21.29
C CYS A 265 -9.18 -16.35 20.95
N GLY A 266 -8.99 -16.15 19.64
CA GLY A 266 -7.96 -15.35 19.00
C GLY A 266 -6.76 -16.16 18.47
N ASP A 267 -6.87 -17.48 18.29
CA ASP A 267 -5.77 -18.31 17.75
C ASP A 267 -5.92 -18.73 16.28
N GLY A 268 -7.09 -18.51 15.69
CA GLY A 268 -7.42 -18.81 14.29
C GLY A 268 -8.18 -20.11 14.06
N ILE A 269 -8.48 -20.88 15.12
CA ILE A 269 -9.24 -22.13 15.08
C ILE A 269 -10.59 -21.91 15.77
N VAL A 270 -11.68 -22.42 15.18
CA VAL A 270 -13.03 -22.35 15.77
C VAL A 270 -13.36 -23.71 16.39
N CYS A 271 -13.37 -23.81 17.72
CA CYS A 271 -13.69 -25.04 18.44
C CYS A 271 -15.20 -25.13 18.74
N PRO A 272 -15.99 -25.94 18.01
CA PRO A 272 -17.45 -25.78 17.97
C PRO A 272 -18.22 -26.13 19.26
N GLU A 273 -17.54 -26.70 20.27
CA GLU A 273 -18.09 -26.98 21.60
C GLU A 273 -18.05 -25.75 22.51
N PHE A 274 -17.19 -24.78 22.20
CA PHE A 274 -16.83 -23.66 23.07
C PHE A 274 -16.94 -22.28 22.40
N GLU A 275 -16.77 -22.21 21.08
CA GLU A 275 -16.56 -20.96 20.33
C GLU A 275 -17.51 -20.89 19.11
N ASP A 276 -18.35 -19.85 19.06
CA ASP A 276 -19.29 -19.60 17.95
C ASP A 276 -18.56 -19.03 16.70
N CYS A 277 -17.33 -18.55 16.88
CA CYS A 277 -16.44 -17.97 15.87
C CYS A 277 -14.99 -17.88 16.40
N ASP A 278 -14.05 -17.56 15.51
CA ASP A 278 -12.70 -17.06 15.81
C ASP A 278 -12.23 -16.28 14.57
N ASP A 279 -11.53 -15.15 14.75
CA ASP A 279 -10.93 -14.38 13.65
C ASP A 279 -9.47 -13.94 13.88
N HIS A 280 -8.74 -14.68 14.73
CA HIS A 280 -7.33 -14.48 15.12
C HIS A 280 -7.07 -13.26 16.03
N TYR A 281 -8.11 -12.65 16.60
CA TYR A 281 -8.00 -11.54 17.56
C TYR A 281 -8.73 -11.85 18.88
N THR A 282 -8.30 -11.21 19.96
CA THR A 282 -8.92 -11.33 21.30
C THR A 282 -9.43 -9.96 21.77
N ASP A 283 -10.20 -9.28 20.91
CA ASP A 283 -10.82 -7.99 21.20
C ASP A 283 -12.31 -7.94 20.84
N SER A 284 -12.97 -6.80 21.04
CA SER A 284 -14.44 -6.72 21.06
C SER A 284 -15.11 -6.53 19.69
N CYS A 285 -14.35 -6.39 18.60
CA CYS A 285 -14.89 -6.02 17.30
C CYS A 285 -14.58 -7.00 16.16
N GLY A 286 -14.39 -6.53 14.94
CA GLY A 286 -14.27 -7.41 13.77
C GLY A 286 -15.45 -8.37 13.57
N SER A 287 -15.13 -9.64 13.30
CA SER A 287 -16.08 -10.72 13.01
C SER A 287 -16.37 -11.63 14.21
N CYS A 288 -15.57 -11.59 15.26
CA CYS A 288 -15.73 -12.37 16.49
C CYS A 288 -15.35 -11.55 17.73
N ASN A 289 -16.05 -11.75 18.85
CA ASN A 289 -15.81 -11.00 20.08
C ASN A 289 -14.76 -11.65 20.99
N ALA A 290 -14.25 -10.90 21.99
CA ALA A 290 -13.12 -11.29 22.84
C ALA A 290 -13.32 -12.52 23.76
N ASP A 291 -14.53 -13.09 23.79
CA ASP A 291 -14.84 -14.37 24.46
C ASP A 291 -15.45 -15.41 23.49
N CYS A 292 -15.36 -15.15 22.19
CA CYS A 292 -15.78 -15.98 21.06
C CYS A 292 -17.22 -16.54 21.17
N SER A 293 -18.09 -15.80 21.86
CA SER A 293 -19.51 -16.11 22.06
C SER A 293 -20.43 -15.45 21.00
N GLY A 294 -19.87 -15.08 19.85
CA GLY A 294 -20.59 -14.47 18.74
C GLY A 294 -19.86 -13.28 18.10
N PRO A 295 -20.49 -12.61 17.12
CA PRO A 295 -19.85 -11.55 16.36
C PRO A 295 -19.52 -10.32 17.20
N GLY A 296 -18.36 -9.73 16.94
CA GLY A 296 -17.94 -8.47 17.53
C GLY A 296 -18.77 -7.26 17.07
N VAL A 297 -18.46 -6.10 17.66
CA VAL A 297 -19.09 -4.81 17.34
C VAL A 297 -18.04 -3.73 17.06
N GLY A 298 -17.81 -3.41 15.79
CA GLY A 298 -17.10 -2.21 15.34
C GLY A 298 -18.07 -1.18 14.76
N SER A 299 -17.81 0.12 14.91
CA SER A 299 -18.69 1.20 14.42
C SER A 299 -17.98 2.54 14.33
N CYS A 300 -17.14 2.69 13.31
CA CYS A 300 -16.54 3.94 12.81
C CYS A 300 -17.08 5.25 13.41
N GLY A 301 -16.21 5.94 14.13
CA GLY A 301 -16.48 7.13 14.92
C GLY A 301 -16.84 6.84 16.38
N ASP A 302 -16.61 5.64 16.91
CA ASP A 302 -16.87 5.33 18.32
C ASP A 302 -15.64 5.45 19.25
N GLY A 303 -14.45 5.65 18.68
CA GLY A 303 -13.19 5.83 19.39
C GLY A 303 -12.45 4.53 19.71
N VAL A 304 -12.82 3.42 19.05
CA VAL A 304 -12.25 2.08 19.26
C VAL A 304 -11.85 1.47 17.92
N TRP A 305 -10.61 1.70 17.47
CA TRP A 305 -10.17 1.19 16.17
C TRP A 305 -10.16 -0.34 16.07
N CYS A 306 -10.78 -0.85 15.01
CA CYS A 306 -10.96 -2.26 14.70
C CYS A 306 -10.23 -2.67 13.39
N PRO A 307 -9.15 -3.48 13.46
CA PRO A 307 -8.28 -3.79 12.31
C PRO A 307 -8.98 -4.45 11.11
N GLU A 308 -10.14 -5.08 11.30
CA GLU A 308 -10.87 -5.89 10.33
C GLU A 308 -11.86 -5.04 9.52
N THR A 309 -12.28 -3.90 10.08
CA THR A 309 -13.35 -3.05 9.53
C THR A 309 -12.91 -1.62 9.20
N GLU A 310 -11.81 -1.14 9.77
CA GLU A 310 -11.44 0.28 9.79
C GLU A 310 -9.95 0.49 9.48
N GLU A 311 -9.59 1.50 8.69
CA GLU A 311 -8.19 1.91 8.49
C GLU A 311 -7.68 2.80 9.65
N CYS A 312 -8.61 3.43 10.39
CA CYS A 312 -8.41 4.28 11.56
C CYS A 312 -9.76 4.53 12.24
N ASP A 313 -9.78 5.00 13.50
CA ASP A 313 -10.95 5.57 14.18
C ASP A 313 -10.47 6.64 15.18
N ASP A 314 -10.70 7.92 14.89
CA ASP A 314 -10.40 9.09 15.74
C ASP A 314 -11.64 9.59 16.53
N GLY A 315 -12.74 8.84 16.50
CA GLY A 315 -13.99 9.16 17.20
C GLY A 315 -14.85 10.24 16.53
N ALA A 316 -16.13 10.29 16.89
CA ALA A 316 -17.13 11.16 16.26
C ALA A 316 -16.85 12.67 16.46
N GLY A 317 -16.14 13.26 15.50
CA GLY A 317 -15.90 14.71 15.40
C GLY A 317 -14.44 15.15 15.58
N GLY A 318 -13.47 14.26 15.39
CA GLY A 318 -12.07 14.65 15.22
C GLY A 318 -11.83 15.43 13.91
N PRO A 319 -10.88 16.39 13.88
CA PRO A 319 -10.42 17.03 12.64
C PRO A 319 -9.27 16.28 11.94
N ASP A 320 -8.76 15.21 12.54
CA ASP A 320 -7.32 14.94 12.63
C ASP A 320 -6.75 13.80 11.77
N GLY A 321 -7.52 13.28 10.80
CA GLY A 321 -6.96 12.57 9.64
C GLY A 321 -7.59 11.23 9.29
N CYS A 322 -8.54 10.71 10.09
CA CYS A 322 -9.52 9.74 9.61
C CYS A 322 -10.72 10.47 8.97
N ASN A 323 -11.78 9.73 8.61
CA ASN A 323 -13.02 10.32 8.10
C ASN A 323 -14.25 9.49 8.51
N ASP A 324 -15.46 10.01 8.23
CA ASP A 324 -16.77 9.36 8.46
C ASP A 324 -16.95 7.96 7.81
N SER A 325 -15.95 7.43 7.11
CA SER A 325 -15.92 6.09 6.52
C SER A 325 -14.68 5.28 6.94
N CYS A 326 -13.99 5.75 7.98
CA CYS A 326 -12.82 5.17 8.62
C CYS A 326 -11.69 4.80 7.65
N GLN A 327 -11.40 5.74 6.75
CA GLN A 327 -10.27 5.69 5.83
C GLN A 327 -9.25 6.78 6.18
N ILE A 328 -7.95 6.47 6.07
CA ILE A 328 -6.89 7.47 6.32
C ILE A 328 -6.90 8.48 5.18
N VAL A 329 -7.09 9.76 5.51
CA VAL A 329 -7.12 10.86 4.53
C VAL A 329 -5.68 11.27 4.17
N PRO A 330 -5.21 11.15 2.92
CA PRO A 330 -3.88 11.65 2.55
C PRO A 330 -3.84 13.18 2.75
N PRO A 331 -2.84 13.74 3.47
CA PRO A 331 -1.47 13.23 3.66
C PRO A 331 -1.18 12.55 5.01
N TYR A 332 -2.21 12.21 5.80
CA TYR A 332 -2.05 11.71 7.16
C TYR A 332 -1.43 10.30 7.25
N THR A 333 -0.85 10.02 8.40
CA THR A 333 -0.42 8.70 8.84
C THR A 333 -0.91 8.45 10.27
N CYS A 334 -1.72 7.40 10.46
CA CYS A 334 -2.31 7.07 11.74
C CYS A 334 -1.52 5.99 12.49
N ILE A 335 -1.38 6.18 13.80
CA ILE A 335 -0.85 5.17 14.73
C ILE A 335 -2.05 4.50 15.38
N ASN A 336 -2.31 3.28 14.93
CA ASN A 336 -3.45 2.50 15.38
C ASN A 336 -3.05 1.57 16.53
N THR A 337 -3.94 1.32 17.48
CA THR A 337 -3.75 0.39 18.60
C THR A 337 -5.08 -0.32 18.84
N PRO A 338 -5.15 -1.67 18.81
CA PRO A 338 -6.41 -2.40 18.95
C PRO A 338 -7.18 -1.99 20.21
N GLY A 339 -8.49 -1.80 20.07
CA GLY A 339 -9.35 -1.40 21.19
C GLY A 339 -9.08 0.02 21.71
N SER A 340 -8.51 0.91 20.90
CA SER A 340 -8.18 2.30 21.26
C SER A 340 -8.37 3.26 20.08
N ILE A 341 -8.55 4.54 20.39
CA ILE A 341 -8.56 5.64 19.42
C ILE A 341 -7.25 5.67 18.61
N SER A 342 -7.36 5.84 17.30
CA SER A 342 -6.25 6.07 16.38
C SER A 342 -5.65 7.45 16.61
N VAL A 343 -4.32 7.56 16.55
CA VAL A 343 -3.63 8.86 16.63
C VAL A 343 -3.13 9.21 15.24
N CYS A 344 -3.93 9.98 14.51
CA CYS A 344 -3.62 10.44 13.16
C CYS A 344 -2.70 11.68 13.19
N THR A 345 -1.68 11.70 12.33
CA THR A 345 -0.67 12.77 12.31
C THR A 345 -0.16 13.06 10.89
N ILE A 346 0.07 14.34 10.60
CA ILE A 346 0.63 14.79 9.31
C ILE A 346 2.17 14.78 9.33
N SER A 347 2.77 13.96 8.46
CA SER A 347 4.24 13.85 8.37
C SER A 347 4.90 14.94 7.51
N THR A 348 4.15 15.52 6.55
CA THR A 348 4.57 16.65 5.70
C THR A 348 3.35 17.43 5.20
N CYS A 349 3.30 18.76 5.38
CA CYS A 349 2.25 19.57 4.77
C CYS A 349 2.40 19.67 3.24
N PRO A 350 1.32 19.52 2.47
CA PRO A 350 1.25 19.90 1.06
C PRO A 350 1.10 21.43 0.89
N GLY A 351 1.92 22.22 1.60
CA GLY A 351 1.81 23.68 1.60
C GLY A 351 2.13 24.29 0.24
N THR A 352 1.21 25.07 -0.31
CA THR A 352 1.22 25.55 -1.70
C THR A 352 2.50 26.36 -2.01
N PRO A 353 3.35 25.93 -2.97
CA PRO A 353 4.57 26.65 -3.29
C PRO A 353 4.32 28.03 -3.90
N ILE A 354 4.85 29.08 -3.27
CA ILE A 354 4.71 30.48 -3.70
C ILE A 354 6.07 31.15 -3.91
N THR A 355 6.03 32.31 -4.57
CA THR A 355 7.18 33.20 -4.76
C THR A 355 6.88 34.56 -4.16
N ALA A 356 7.92 35.38 -3.91
CA ALA A 356 7.72 36.76 -3.45
C ALA A 356 6.83 37.55 -4.43
N GLY A 357 5.84 38.26 -3.89
CA GLY A 357 4.71 38.84 -4.61
C GLY A 357 3.40 38.72 -3.81
N ILE A 358 2.27 39.03 -4.46
CA ILE A 358 0.93 38.93 -3.86
C ILE A 358 0.27 37.62 -4.31
N THR A 359 -0.27 36.87 -3.36
CA THR A 359 -1.10 35.66 -3.57
C THR A 359 -2.43 35.85 -2.82
N SER A 360 -3.53 35.32 -3.34
CA SER A 360 -4.83 35.31 -2.65
C SER A 360 -5.19 33.89 -2.22
N GLY A 361 -5.97 33.79 -1.13
CA GLY A 361 -6.39 32.52 -0.54
C GLY A 361 -7.80 32.59 0.04
N ASP A 362 -8.26 31.47 0.55
CA ASP A 362 -9.60 31.23 1.08
C ASP A 362 -9.50 30.09 2.09
N THR A 363 -9.53 30.40 3.40
CA THR A 363 -9.36 29.38 4.46
C THR A 363 -10.47 28.33 4.44
N SER A 364 -11.66 28.64 3.88
CA SER A 364 -12.75 27.66 3.78
C SER A 364 -12.42 26.46 2.87
N LEU A 365 -11.44 26.62 1.97
CA LEU A 365 -10.88 25.59 1.08
C LEU A 365 -9.62 24.93 1.66
N GLY A 366 -9.24 25.27 2.90
CA GLY A 366 -8.11 24.72 3.62
C GLY A 366 -8.36 23.33 4.21
N VAL A 367 -7.54 23.00 5.21
CA VAL A 367 -7.56 21.74 5.97
C VAL A 367 -7.36 22.06 7.45
N ASN A 368 -7.94 21.27 8.35
CA ASN A 368 -7.82 21.47 9.80
C ASN A 368 -6.71 20.55 10.33
N ASP A 369 -5.47 20.96 10.11
CA ASP A 369 -4.29 20.08 10.19
C ASP A 369 -3.24 20.58 11.19
N TYR A 370 -3.41 21.76 11.79
CA TYR A 370 -2.46 22.37 12.73
C TYR A 370 -2.96 22.47 14.18
N PRO A 371 -2.04 22.34 15.16
CA PRO A 371 -2.26 22.93 16.47
C PRO A 371 -2.36 24.46 16.34
N ASP A 372 -3.49 25.00 16.79
CA ASP A 372 -3.71 26.44 16.93
C ASP A 372 -2.59 27.07 17.78
N TYR A 373 -1.98 28.13 17.23
CA TYR A 373 -0.87 28.85 17.88
C TYR A 373 -1.33 29.99 18.80
N ASP A 374 -2.59 30.42 18.73
CA ASP A 374 -3.24 31.30 19.71
C ASP A 374 -3.70 30.52 20.96
N GLY A 375 -4.13 29.26 20.73
CA GLY A 375 -4.52 28.30 21.76
C GLY A 375 -6.03 28.20 22.01
N SER A 376 -6.86 28.40 20.98
CA SER A 376 -8.32 28.30 21.01
C SER A 376 -8.93 26.97 20.54
N ASP A 377 -8.10 25.97 20.17
CA ASP A 377 -8.46 24.55 19.90
C ASP A 377 -9.85 24.38 19.24
N GLY A 378 -10.00 24.82 17.98
CA GLY A 378 -11.31 24.92 17.32
C GLY A 378 -11.35 24.44 15.85
N PRO A 379 -12.55 24.08 15.32
CA PRO A 379 -12.70 23.48 13.99
C PRO A 379 -12.59 24.45 12.79
N ALA A 380 -11.67 25.42 12.83
CA ALA A 380 -11.34 26.29 11.68
C ALA A 380 -10.62 25.51 10.55
N LYS A 381 -10.12 26.18 9.52
CA LYS A 381 -9.29 25.55 8.47
C LYS A 381 -8.15 26.46 8.04
N GLU A 382 -6.96 25.91 7.92
CA GLU A 382 -5.75 26.65 7.58
C GLU A 382 -5.37 26.52 6.10
N LEU A 383 -4.64 27.52 5.60
CA LEU A 383 -3.88 27.42 4.36
C LEU A 383 -2.38 27.53 4.61
N ALA A 384 -1.68 26.43 4.37
CA ALA A 384 -0.23 26.36 4.33
C ALA A 384 0.31 26.80 2.95
N TYR A 385 1.31 27.68 2.96
CA TYR A 385 2.11 28.05 1.79
C TYR A 385 3.60 27.77 2.05
N THR A 386 4.34 27.35 1.02
CA THR A 386 5.79 27.12 1.14
C THR A 386 6.61 28.08 0.29
N ILE A 387 7.72 28.60 0.82
CA ILE A 387 8.65 29.45 0.09
C ILE A 387 10.10 29.20 0.53
N THR A 388 11.04 29.22 -0.42
CA THR A 388 12.48 29.08 -0.12
C THR A 388 13.14 30.44 0.11
N VAL A 389 13.66 30.65 1.31
CA VAL A 389 14.37 31.87 1.73
C VAL A 389 15.89 31.63 1.65
N PRO A 390 16.65 32.47 0.92
CA PRO A 390 18.11 32.42 0.92
C PRO A 390 18.74 32.77 2.27
N ASN A 391 19.99 32.35 2.46
CA ASN A 391 20.80 32.73 3.63
C ASN A 391 20.94 34.25 3.75
N ASN A 392 20.92 34.77 4.98
CA ASN A 392 21.08 36.20 5.27
C ASN A 392 20.00 37.08 4.58
N ASN A 393 18.83 36.51 4.33
CA ASN A 393 17.64 37.24 3.93
C ASN A 393 16.58 37.18 5.04
N PHE A 394 15.65 38.13 5.00
CA PHE A 394 14.38 38.01 5.69
C PHE A 394 13.31 37.43 4.76
N ILE A 395 12.31 36.80 5.39
CA ILE A 395 10.94 36.84 4.87
C ILE A 395 10.19 37.97 5.59
N LYS A 396 9.33 38.66 4.87
CA LYS A 396 8.32 39.59 5.38
C LYS A 396 7.01 39.19 4.73
N VAL A 397 5.99 38.91 5.53
CA VAL A 397 4.66 38.54 5.03
C VAL A 397 3.63 39.46 5.64
N ARG A 398 2.75 39.97 4.78
CA ARG A 398 1.67 40.87 5.14
C ARG A 398 0.33 40.25 4.75
N LEU A 399 -0.57 40.08 5.71
CA LEU A 399 -1.92 39.57 5.55
C LEU A 399 -2.89 40.77 5.44
N PHE A 400 -3.72 40.83 4.39
CA PHE A 400 -4.58 41.98 4.08
C PHE A 400 -5.76 41.58 3.17
N ASN A 401 -6.72 42.51 2.96
CA ASN A 401 -7.95 42.28 2.17
C ASN A 401 -8.76 41.07 2.65
N LEU A 402 -8.97 40.95 3.96
CA LEU A 402 -9.79 39.88 4.56
C LEU A 402 -11.28 40.08 4.23
N GLU A 403 -12.03 38.99 4.24
CA GLU A 403 -13.48 38.99 4.08
C GLU A 403 -14.18 39.72 5.23
N ALA A 404 -15.40 40.22 4.97
CA ALA A 404 -16.14 41.08 5.89
C ALA A 404 -16.75 40.30 7.07
N GLY A 405 -15.91 39.98 8.05
CA GLY A 405 -16.25 39.17 9.21
C GLY A 405 -15.15 38.18 9.61
N TYR A 406 -14.12 38.03 8.77
CA TYR A 406 -12.96 37.16 9.00
C TYR A 406 -11.87 37.92 9.76
N ASP A 407 -11.56 37.45 10.98
CA ASP A 407 -10.41 37.83 11.78
C ASP A 407 -9.32 36.76 11.58
N GLY A 408 -8.21 37.14 10.94
CA GLY A 408 -7.22 36.17 10.43
C GLY A 408 -5.86 36.22 11.13
N VAL A 409 -5.28 35.05 11.37
CA VAL A 409 -3.96 34.84 11.97
C VAL A 409 -2.91 34.54 10.90
N ILE A 410 -1.65 34.92 11.17
CA ILE A 410 -0.49 34.56 10.36
C ILE A 410 0.65 34.01 11.21
N ALA A 411 1.10 32.79 10.88
CA ALA A 411 2.28 32.16 11.48
C ALA A 411 3.35 31.82 10.44
N ILE A 412 4.63 31.95 10.83
CA ILE A 412 5.80 31.60 10.00
C ILE A 412 6.57 30.49 10.72
N LEU A 413 6.80 29.37 10.03
CA LEU A 413 7.39 28.14 10.59
C LEU A 413 8.67 27.74 9.87
N ASP A 414 9.62 27.10 10.57
CA ASP A 414 10.89 26.63 9.98
C ASP A 414 10.81 25.27 9.25
N GLY A 415 9.60 24.79 8.98
CA GLY A 415 9.25 23.59 8.23
C GLY A 415 7.75 23.29 8.34
N CYS A 416 7.32 22.09 7.93
CA CYS A 416 6.07 21.50 8.42
C CYS A 416 6.27 19.99 8.69
N PRO A 417 5.90 19.49 9.89
CA PRO A 417 5.72 20.28 11.11
C PRO A 417 7.02 21.05 11.44
N GLY A 418 6.93 22.20 12.09
CA GLY A 418 8.07 23.11 12.26
C GLY A 418 7.95 24.03 13.48
N ASN A 419 9.04 24.69 13.85
CA ASN A 419 9.04 25.60 14.99
C ASN A 419 8.47 26.98 14.59
N LEU A 420 7.67 27.59 15.47
CA LEU A 420 7.18 28.95 15.29
C LEU A 420 8.33 29.97 15.31
N LEU A 421 8.38 30.81 14.28
CA LEU A 421 9.42 31.83 14.08
C LEU A 421 8.88 33.26 14.27
N ALA A 422 7.69 33.52 13.73
CA ALA A 422 6.96 34.78 13.89
C ALA A 422 5.46 34.51 13.78
N TYR A 423 4.65 35.37 14.39
CA TYR A 423 3.22 35.17 14.63
C TYR A 423 2.50 36.52 14.77
N GLY A 424 1.24 36.64 14.35
CA GLY A 424 0.36 37.75 14.70
C GLY A 424 -1.06 37.66 14.14
N ASP A 425 -1.91 38.57 14.62
CA ASP A 425 -3.37 38.47 14.59
C ASP A 425 -3.99 39.72 13.96
N LEU A 426 -5.04 39.56 13.16
CA LEU A 426 -5.73 40.68 12.51
C LEU A 426 -7.22 40.75 12.87
N TYR A 427 -7.52 41.48 13.95
CA TYR A 427 -8.87 41.81 14.44
C TYR A 427 -9.64 42.79 13.53
N SER A 428 -9.99 42.33 12.33
CA SER A 428 -10.82 42.97 11.30
C SER A 428 -10.24 44.23 10.62
N ASN A 429 -10.66 44.45 9.37
CA ASN A 429 -10.55 45.73 8.64
C ASN A 429 -9.17 46.44 8.67
N GLY A 430 -8.08 45.69 8.56
CA GLY A 430 -6.72 46.25 8.55
C GLY A 430 -5.75 45.51 7.63
N TYR A 431 -4.49 45.47 8.06
CA TYR A 431 -3.49 44.52 7.62
C TYR A 431 -2.63 44.16 8.83
N GLU A 432 -2.09 42.95 8.86
CA GLU A 432 -1.09 42.52 9.83
C GLU A 432 0.19 42.16 9.08
N GLU A 433 1.35 42.42 9.68
CA GLU A 433 2.65 42.15 9.05
C GLU A 433 3.63 41.51 10.02
N LYS A 434 4.30 40.44 9.57
CA LYS A 434 5.37 39.77 10.31
C LYS A 434 6.60 39.55 9.45
N THR A 435 7.76 39.80 10.05
CA THR A 435 9.07 39.71 9.41
C THR A 435 9.97 38.83 10.26
N TYR A 436 10.72 37.93 9.62
CA TYR A 436 11.69 37.05 10.29
C TYR A 436 13.00 36.94 9.50
N TRP A 437 14.13 36.97 10.21
CA TRP A 437 15.49 37.02 9.64
C TRP A 437 16.21 35.67 9.69
N PHE A 438 16.62 35.14 8.53
CA PHE A 438 17.26 33.82 8.42
C PHE A 438 18.80 33.89 8.49
N ASN A 439 19.30 34.12 9.70
CA ASN A 439 20.73 34.18 10.05
C ASN A 439 21.40 32.78 10.15
N ARG A 440 21.07 31.85 9.24
CA ARG A 440 21.52 30.44 9.30
C ARG A 440 22.81 30.19 8.50
N THR A 441 23.80 29.56 9.13
CA THR A 441 25.02 29.05 8.49
C THR A 441 24.81 27.68 7.84
N GLY A 442 23.89 27.61 6.89
CA GLY A 442 23.53 26.43 6.07
C GLY A 442 22.80 26.92 4.81
N GLY A 443 22.57 26.07 3.81
CA GLY A 443 21.95 26.51 2.53
C GLY A 443 20.51 27.04 2.66
N PRO A 444 19.91 27.52 1.55
CA PRO A 444 18.56 28.10 1.55
C PRO A 444 17.53 27.19 2.22
N VAL A 445 16.63 27.80 3.00
CA VAL A 445 15.66 27.11 3.85
C VAL A 445 14.28 27.26 3.24
N THR A 446 13.53 26.16 3.11
CA THR A 446 12.08 26.23 2.83
C THR A 446 11.35 26.45 4.13
N VAL A 447 10.49 27.46 4.15
CA VAL A 447 9.70 27.89 5.32
C VAL A 447 8.22 27.77 4.98
N THR A 448 7.40 27.55 6.00
CA THR A 448 5.95 27.52 5.86
C THR A 448 5.38 28.86 6.33
N VAL A 449 4.41 29.37 5.59
CA VAL A 449 3.55 30.48 6.00
C VAL A 449 2.15 29.87 6.18
N MET A 450 1.65 29.87 7.41
CA MET A 450 0.29 29.46 7.73
C MET A 450 -0.60 30.70 7.79
N ILE A 451 -1.80 30.58 7.22
CA ILE A 451 -2.90 31.54 7.38
C ILE A 451 -4.10 30.77 7.93
N ASP A 452 -4.71 31.31 8.97
CA ASP A 452 -5.70 30.64 9.83
C ASP A 452 -6.73 31.66 10.33
N GLY A 453 -7.83 31.20 10.93
CA GLY A 453 -8.77 32.05 11.66
C GLY A 453 -8.28 32.38 13.08
N TYR A 454 -8.79 33.46 13.66
CA TYR A 454 -8.59 33.80 15.08
C TYR A 454 -9.67 33.16 16.00
N LEU A 455 -10.67 32.49 15.41
CA LEU A 455 -11.70 31.78 16.16
C LEU A 455 -12.04 30.45 15.50
N SER A 456 -12.49 29.54 16.36
CA SER A 456 -12.93 28.17 16.10
C SER A 456 -13.89 27.92 14.93
N ASP A 457 -14.49 28.96 14.35
CA ASP A 457 -15.45 28.89 13.24
C ASP A 457 -15.23 29.99 12.18
N ASP A 458 -14.03 30.61 12.15
CA ASP A 458 -13.75 31.79 11.32
C ASP A 458 -12.94 31.47 10.05
N GLU A 459 -13.65 31.41 8.91
CA GLU A 459 -13.10 31.10 7.59
C GLU A 459 -13.46 32.20 6.58
N GLY A 460 -12.54 32.55 5.68
CA GLY A 460 -12.82 33.55 4.65
C GLY A 460 -11.71 33.79 3.63
N THR A 461 -12.02 34.64 2.64
CA THR A 461 -11.07 35.05 1.60
C THR A 461 -10.07 36.10 2.10
N PHE A 462 -8.82 36.03 1.60
CA PHE A 462 -7.73 36.93 1.98
C PHE A 462 -6.69 37.15 0.87
N SER A 463 -5.72 38.05 1.11
CA SER A 463 -4.48 38.17 0.34
C SER A 463 -3.25 38.26 1.23
N ILE A 464 -2.17 37.60 0.81
CA ILE A 464 -0.83 37.68 1.40
C ILE A 464 0.13 38.36 0.43
N GLU A 465 0.95 39.29 0.93
CA GLU A 465 2.08 39.89 0.22
C GLU A 465 3.38 39.39 0.86
N VAL A 466 4.12 38.55 0.14
CA VAL A 466 5.39 37.98 0.60
C VAL A 466 6.56 38.72 -0.03
N THR A 467 7.42 39.30 0.80
CA THR A 467 8.71 39.87 0.40
C THR A 467 9.83 38.98 0.91
N VAL A 468 10.76 38.61 0.02
CA VAL A 468 12.03 37.98 0.40
C VAL A 468 13.15 38.94 0.01
N GLY A 469 13.91 39.43 0.99
CA GLY A 469 14.90 40.47 0.78
C GLY A 469 16.16 40.29 1.63
N ASN A 470 17.28 40.90 1.20
CA ASN A 470 18.48 41.02 2.02
C ASN A 470 18.46 42.36 2.76
N ALA A 471 18.97 42.38 3.99
CA ALA A 471 19.25 43.60 4.73
C ALA A 471 20.77 43.75 4.93
N ALA A 472 21.27 44.98 4.79
CA ALA A 472 22.68 45.27 4.96
C ALA A 472 23.03 45.40 6.45
N THR A 473 24.17 44.83 6.85
CA THR A 473 24.80 45.15 8.15
C THR A 473 25.26 46.61 8.13
N PRO A 474 24.87 47.44 9.11
CA PRO A 474 25.26 48.83 9.16
C PRO A 474 26.78 49.06 9.24
N GLY A 475 27.21 50.17 8.67
CA GLY A 475 28.56 50.72 8.74
C GLY A 475 28.50 52.25 8.71
N GLY A 476 29.63 52.95 8.81
CA GLY A 476 29.61 54.43 8.93
C GLY A 476 28.92 55.18 7.77
N GLY A 477 28.86 54.57 6.58
CA GLY A 477 28.13 55.11 5.42
C GLY A 477 26.62 54.83 5.40
N THR A 478 26.09 54.00 6.29
CA THR A 478 24.67 53.63 6.32
C THR A 478 23.81 54.81 6.77
N MET A 479 22.76 55.15 6.01
CA MET A 479 21.98 56.38 6.22
C MET A 479 20.89 56.22 7.29
N LEU A 480 21.29 55.87 8.51
CA LEU A 480 20.50 56.13 9.73
C LEU A 480 20.90 57.51 10.26
N VAL A 481 19.91 58.33 10.62
CA VAL A 481 20.09 59.75 10.95
C VAL A 481 19.34 60.06 12.25
N PHE A 482 19.98 60.69 13.24
CA PHE A 482 19.26 61.20 14.43
C PHE A 482 18.15 62.18 13.99
N ASN A 483 16.89 61.90 14.32
CA ASN A 483 15.73 62.72 13.94
C ASN A 483 15.06 63.44 15.12
N GLU A 484 14.88 62.77 16.25
CA GLU A 484 14.18 63.34 17.41
C GLU A 484 14.80 62.80 18.71
N TYR A 485 14.78 63.58 19.79
CA TYR A 485 15.18 63.07 21.11
C TYR A 485 14.43 63.78 22.24
N MET A 486 14.31 63.09 23.37
CA MET A 486 13.82 63.62 24.63
C MET A 486 14.94 63.55 25.68
N ALA A 487 15.35 64.71 26.17
CA ALA A 487 16.46 64.87 27.11
C ALA A 487 16.12 65.98 28.13
N TYR A 488 16.73 65.94 29.32
CA TYR A 488 16.49 66.93 30.38
C TYR A 488 15.03 66.92 30.90
N VAL A 489 14.49 65.72 31.10
CA VAL A 489 13.23 65.49 31.84
C VAL A 489 13.48 65.55 33.35
N THR A 490 12.50 66.02 34.14
CA THR A 490 12.64 66.11 35.62
C THR A 490 12.32 64.83 36.37
N ASP A 491 11.61 63.92 35.72
CA ASP A 491 11.31 62.55 36.09
C ASP A 491 12.05 61.62 35.13
N ALA A 492 12.93 60.76 35.66
CA ALA A 492 13.85 59.93 34.87
C ALA A 492 13.16 58.72 34.22
N THR A 493 11.97 58.93 33.65
CA THR A 493 11.04 57.88 33.22
C THR A 493 10.57 58.01 31.78
N ALA A 494 11.07 59.01 31.04
CA ALA A 494 10.84 59.15 29.60
C ALA A 494 12.03 59.87 28.94
N GLU A 495 13.09 59.12 28.66
CA GLU A 495 14.16 59.59 27.76
C GLU A 495 14.31 58.59 26.63
N TRP A 496 14.31 59.10 25.40
CA TRP A 496 14.33 58.31 24.19
C TRP A 496 14.97 59.10 23.05
N VAL A 497 15.38 58.39 22.00
CA VAL A 497 15.99 58.95 20.80
C VAL A 497 15.46 58.21 19.57
N GLU A 498 14.89 58.96 18.63
CA GLU A 498 14.39 58.46 17.36
C GLU A 498 15.43 58.68 16.23
N PHE A 499 15.54 57.67 15.38
CA PHE A 499 16.37 57.67 14.18
C PHE A 499 15.51 57.45 12.94
N TYR A 500 15.81 58.20 11.88
CA TYR A 500 15.20 58.05 10.55
C TYR A 500 16.12 57.29 9.60
N HIS A 501 15.57 56.34 8.83
CA HIS A 501 16.32 55.57 7.84
C HIS A 501 16.24 56.20 6.44
N ALA A 502 17.07 57.21 6.21
CA ALA A 502 17.30 57.88 4.92
C ALA A 502 18.06 57.02 3.87
N GLY A 503 17.98 55.69 3.95
CA GLY A 503 18.66 54.75 3.07
C GLY A 503 17.89 54.40 1.79
N THR A 504 18.32 53.34 1.11
CA THR A 504 17.66 52.81 -0.11
C THR A 504 17.60 51.28 -0.16
N ALA A 505 18.00 50.60 0.92
CA ALA A 505 17.92 49.15 1.10
C ALA A 505 17.73 48.88 2.59
N TYR A 506 17.05 47.78 2.94
CA TYR A 506 16.82 47.39 4.33
C TYR A 506 18.13 47.30 5.12
N VAL A 507 18.07 47.59 6.42
CA VAL A 507 19.20 47.42 7.35
C VAL A 507 18.78 46.55 8.53
N ASN A 508 19.68 45.69 8.98
CA ASN A 508 19.51 44.93 10.22
C ASN A 508 20.32 45.61 11.33
N LEU A 509 19.65 46.09 12.38
CA LEU A 509 20.30 46.85 13.46
C LEU A 509 21.10 45.98 14.44
N ASN A 510 21.07 44.65 14.35
CA ASN A 510 21.79 43.76 15.26
C ASN A 510 23.28 44.14 15.40
N GLY A 511 23.72 44.37 16.63
CA GLY A 511 25.05 44.82 17.00
C GLY A 511 25.30 46.34 16.87
N CYS A 512 24.33 47.14 16.40
CA CYS A 512 24.44 48.60 16.49
C CYS A 512 24.37 49.05 17.95
N ARG A 513 25.12 50.10 18.29
CA ARG A 513 25.24 50.58 19.67
C ARG A 513 24.93 52.07 19.78
N PHE A 514 23.92 52.42 20.56
CA PHE A 514 23.65 53.81 20.97
C PHE A 514 24.54 54.16 22.17
N LYS A 515 25.15 55.35 22.17
CA LYS A 515 26.08 55.77 23.23
C LYS A 515 25.98 57.25 23.56
N THR A 516 26.08 57.58 24.85
CA THR A 516 26.34 58.92 25.38
C THR A 516 27.57 58.91 26.30
N ASP A 517 27.77 59.98 27.09
CA ASP A 517 28.76 60.00 28.16
C ASP A 517 28.40 59.08 29.34
N THR A 518 27.14 58.59 29.42
CA THR A 518 26.67 57.64 30.46
C THR A 518 26.07 56.35 29.91
N VAL A 519 25.29 56.41 28.83
CA VAL A 519 24.60 55.25 28.20
C VAL A 519 25.50 54.55 27.18
N ASP A 520 25.41 53.23 26.99
CA ASP A 520 26.23 52.48 25.99
C ASP A 520 25.56 51.18 25.47
N GLU A 521 24.29 51.27 25.05
CA GLU A 521 23.43 50.10 24.75
C GLU A 521 23.60 49.52 23.35
N THR A 522 23.78 48.20 23.28
CA THR A 522 23.96 47.44 22.03
C THR A 522 22.72 46.62 21.72
N ILE A 523 22.16 46.77 20.52
CA ILE A 523 21.05 45.93 20.04
C ILE A 523 21.54 44.49 19.90
N SER A 524 20.90 43.56 20.60
CA SER A 524 21.26 42.13 20.61
C SER A 524 20.39 41.25 19.70
N GLU A 525 19.41 41.84 19.01
CA GLU A 525 18.38 41.14 18.23
C GLU A 525 18.29 41.67 16.77
N ASP A 526 17.65 40.90 15.89
CA ASP A 526 17.58 41.17 14.45
C ASP A 526 16.42 42.11 14.09
N ILE A 527 16.56 43.41 14.38
CA ILE A 527 15.58 44.45 14.03
C ILE A 527 15.81 44.96 12.61
N LEU A 528 14.80 44.88 11.74
CA LEU A 528 14.88 45.18 10.31
C LEU A 528 14.12 46.46 9.96
N ILE A 529 14.83 47.49 9.51
CA ILE A 529 14.26 48.82 9.19
C ILE A 529 14.18 49.01 7.67
N SER A 530 13.00 49.32 7.12
CA SER A 530 12.85 49.62 5.68
C SER A 530 13.33 51.04 5.35
N PRO A 531 13.69 51.33 4.09
CA PRO A 531 14.02 52.69 3.67
C PRO A 531 12.83 53.65 3.84
N GLY A 532 13.01 54.69 4.66
CA GLY A 532 11.96 55.66 5.00
C GLY A 532 11.27 55.41 6.34
N ASP A 533 11.59 54.31 7.03
CA ASP A 533 11.04 54.00 8.36
C ASP A 533 11.85 54.70 9.48
N TYR A 534 11.34 54.58 10.70
CA TYR A 534 11.93 55.12 11.92
C TYR A 534 12.13 54.02 12.96
N PHE A 535 13.03 54.23 13.93
CA PHE A 535 13.12 53.40 15.13
C PHE A 535 13.49 54.25 16.34
N VAL A 536 13.03 53.83 17.53
CA VAL A 536 13.20 54.57 18.79
C VAL A 536 14.04 53.75 19.76
N PHE A 537 15.16 54.31 20.21
CA PHE A 537 15.89 53.87 21.40
C PHE A 537 15.25 54.48 22.64
N ASN A 538 14.81 53.66 23.59
CA ASN A 538 14.03 54.12 24.75
C ASN A 538 14.64 53.68 26.10
N ASN A 539 14.43 54.50 27.14
CA ASN A 539 14.63 54.09 28.52
C ASN A 539 13.41 53.32 29.07
N ASN A 540 13.66 52.27 29.84
CA ASN A 540 12.67 51.23 30.16
C ASN A 540 11.65 51.64 31.26
N ALA A 541 10.97 52.77 31.03
CA ALA A 541 10.03 53.40 31.96
C ALA A 541 8.89 54.18 31.27
N SER A 542 9.01 54.51 29.98
CA SER A 542 7.95 55.18 29.20
C SER A 542 7.04 54.17 28.50
N THR A 543 5.74 54.20 28.81
CA THR A 543 4.67 53.46 28.11
C THR A 543 3.96 54.32 27.06
N ALA A 544 4.63 55.36 26.54
CA ALA A 544 4.05 56.30 25.59
C ALA A 544 4.49 56.03 24.13
N LEU A 545 4.94 54.80 23.86
CA LEU A 545 5.77 54.46 22.70
C LEU A 545 5.27 53.25 21.88
N ASP A 546 4.13 52.66 22.28
CA ASP A 546 3.42 51.56 21.61
C ASP A 546 2.84 51.95 20.22
N VAL A 547 3.33 53.06 19.64
CA VAL A 547 2.97 53.65 18.34
C VAL A 547 4.01 53.31 17.26
N TYR A 548 5.12 52.67 17.65
CA TYR A 548 6.23 52.31 16.77
C TYR A 548 6.40 50.81 16.65
N ASP A 549 6.47 50.32 15.41
CA ASP A 549 6.77 48.91 15.09
C ASP A 549 8.21 48.51 15.50
N HIS A 550 9.07 49.49 15.81
CA HIS A 550 10.51 49.33 16.03
C HIS A 550 11.01 50.13 17.25
N VAL A 551 10.72 49.63 18.46
CA VAL A 551 11.24 50.18 19.73
C VAL A 551 12.36 49.31 20.29
N VAL A 552 13.54 49.90 20.49
CA VAL A 552 14.68 49.31 21.17
C VAL A 552 14.63 49.66 22.66
N TRP A 553 14.35 48.66 23.48
CA TRP A 553 14.28 48.78 24.95
C TRP A 553 15.69 48.71 25.56
N GLY A 554 16.45 49.79 25.40
CA GLY A 554 17.88 49.84 25.68
C GLY A 554 18.24 49.87 27.17
N TRP A 555 18.11 51.04 27.81
CA TRP A 555 18.68 51.30 29.13
C TRP A 555 17.64 51.52 30.22
N THR A 556 18.05 51.45 31.48
CA THR A 556 17.25 51.91 32.63
C THR A 556 17.78 53.23 33.16
N ALA A 557 16.96 53.92 33.97
CA ALA A 557 17.37 55.13 34.69
C ALA A 557 18.52 54.93 35.69
N ALA A 558 19.00 53.69 35.91
CA ALA A 558 20.18 53.39 36.70
C ALA A 558 21.48 53.36 35.88
N ASP A 559 21.38 53.14 34.56
CA ASP A 559 22.52 52.99 33.66
C ASP A 559 22.99 54.35 33.13
N GLY A 560 22.05 55.28 32.88
CA GLY A 560 22.34 56.66 32.53
C GLY A 560 21.09 57.52 32.34
N VAL A 561 21.32 58.82 32.13
CA VAL A 561 20.31 59.77 31.65
C VAL A 561 20.95 60.69 30.60
N ILE A 562 20.15 61.22 29.68
CA ILE A 562 20.61 62.11 28.61
C ILE A 562 20.73 63.53 29.16
N HIS A 563 21.93 63.89 29.63
CA HIS A 563 22.24 65.20 30.19
C HIS A 563 22.37 66.23 29.05
N GLY A 564 21.23 66.73 28.56
CA GLY A 564 21.12 67.58 27.35
C GLY A 564 22.00 68.84 27.31
N GLN A 565 22.67 69.23 28.40
CA GLN A 565 23.61 70.36 28.39
C GLN A 565 25.01 69.98 27.86
N THR A 566 25.45 68.74 28.06
CA THR A 566 26.83 68.29 27.78
C THR A 566 26.95 67.06 26.91
N ASP A 567 25.92 66.22 26.86
CA ASP A 567 26.05 64.92 26.20
C ASP A 567 26.21 65.06 24.68
N THR A 568 27.04 64.17 24.12
CA THR A 568 27.12 63.91 22.68
C THR A 568 26.50 62.55 22.44
N LEU A 569 25.53 62.47 21.53
CA LEU A 569 24.84 61.24 21.19
C LEU A 569 25.56 60.59 20.00
N PHE A 570 25.80 59.29 20.06
CA PHE A 570 26.43 58.51 18.99
C PHE A 570 25.59 57.28 18.66
N LEU A 571 25.48 56.98 17.36
CA LEU A 571 25.06 55.67 16.87
C LEU A 571 26.26 54.98 16.22
N TYR A 572 26.66 53.83 16.74
CA TYR A 572 27.75 53.01 16.21
C TYR A 572 27.22 51.80 15.45
N ALA A 573 27.92 51.41 14.39
CA ALA A 573 27.79 50.13 13.72
C ALA A 573 28.41 48.99 14.54
N PRO A 574 28.09 47.71 14.24
CA PRO A 574 28.72 46.55 14.90
C PRO A 574 30.25 46.55 14.82
N GLY A 575 30.81 47.10 13.73
CA GLY A 575 32.25 47.32 13.55
C GLY A 575 32.86 48.49 14.33
N ASN A 576 32.13 49.12 15.26
CA ASN A 576 32.51 50.34 15.99
C ASN A 576 32.81 51.58 15.11
N ALA A 577 32.37 51.57 13.85
CA ALA A 577 32.32 52.79 13.04
C ALA A 577 31.16 53.67 13.50
N VAL A 578 31.37 54.98 13.68
CA VAL A 578 30.27 55.93 13.87
C VAL A 578 29.40 55.92 12.63
N ILE A 579 28.13 55.59 12.79
CA ILE A 579 27.08 55.77 11.78
C ILE A 579 26.70 57.24 11.77
N ASP A 580 26.23 57.75 12.91
CA ASP A 580 25.81 59.13 13.06
C ASP A 580 26.15 59.66 14.46
N GLN A 581 26.16 60.98 14.62
CA GLN A 581 26.45 61.65 15.89
C GLN A 581 25.73 63.00 15.96
N ILE A 582 25.34 63.46 17.15
CA ILE A 582 24.91 64.86 17.39
C ILE A 582 25.38 65.39 18.75
N GLY A 583 25.55 66.71 18.85
CA GLY A 583 26.01 67.40 20.06
C GLY A 583 27.49 67.81 20.03
N PRO A 584 28.11 68.16 21.18
CA PRO A 584 27.52 68.23 22.52
C PRO A 584 26.31 69.18 22.56
N LEU A 585 25.14 68.68 22.96
CA LEU A 585 23.83 69.24 22.58
C LEU A 585 23.68 70.76 22.82
N GLN A 586 23.53 71.23 24.06
CA GLN A 586 23.39 72.67 24.31
C GLN A 586 24.61 73.51 23.88
N THR A 587 25.83 72.94 23.92
CA THR A 587 27.07 73.66 23.57
C THR A 587 27.15 73.96 22.08
N ASN A 588 26.67 73.06 21.22
CA ASN A 588 26.56 73.25 19.77
C ASN A 588 25.19 73.85 19.35
N GLY A 589 24.42 74.36 20.31
CA GLY A 589 23.19 75.14 20.06
C GLY A 589 21.97 74.31 19.68
N PHE A 590 21.94 73.02 20.02
CA PHE A 590 20.73 72.21 19.91
C PHE A 590 19.72 72.67 20.99
N PRO A 591 18.40 72.72 20.69
CA PRO A 591 17.37 73.02 21.69
C PRO A 591 17.34 71.96 22.80
N VAL A 592 17.08 72.37 24.03
CA VAL A 592 16.91 71.47 25.18
C VAL A 592 15.78 72.05 26.02
N VAL A 593 14.63 71.36 26.06
CA VAL A 593 13.41 71.89 26.68
C VAL A 593 12.85 70.86 27.66
N GLN A 594 12.63 71.31 28.89
CA GLN A 594 12.18 70.46 29.98
C GLN A 594 10.82 69.83 29.67
N ASN A 595 10.75 68.50 29.77
CA ASN A 595 9.55 67.66 29.58
C ASN A 595 8.96 67.68 28.15
N ASN A 596 9.77 68.08 27.16
CA ASN A 596 9.41 68.15 25.74
C ASN A 596 10.49 67.44 24.91
N SER A 597 10.14 66.93 23.73
CA SER A 597 11.14 66.46 22.77
C SER A 597 11.77 67.61 21.97
N THR A 598 12.76 67.28 21.15
CA THR A 598 13.37 68.19 20.18
C THR A 598 13.61 67.46 18.87
N SER A 599 12.95 67.94 17.81
CA SER A 599 12.89 67.30 16.50
C SER A 599 13.73 68.07 15.47
N LEU A 600 14.34 67.33 14.56
CA LEU A 600 14.96 67.84 13.34
C LEU A 600 13.86 68.36 12.41
N ASN A 601 14.10 69.48 11.72
CA ASN A 601 13.15 69.93 10.70
C ASN A 601 13.12 68.94 9.52
N ILE A 602 11.92 68.58 9.07
CA ILE A 602 11.65 67.58 8.02
C ILE A 602 12.52 67.74 6.75
N ALA A 603 12.88 68.97 6.36
CA ALA A 603 13.73 69.23 5.19
C ALA A 603 15.18 68.74 5.34
N ASN A 604 15.62 68.37 6.55
CA ASN A 604 16.98 67.95 6.89
C ASN A 604 17.10 66.46 7.25
N GLN A 605 15.99 65.72 7.39
CA GLN A 605 15.96 64.30 7.79
C GLN A 605 16.91 63.40 6.99
N GLY A 606 17.05 63.65 5.68
CA GLY A 606 17.93 62.87 4.82
C GLY A 606 19.43 63.16 4.96
N ASN A 607 19.88 63.97 5.93
CA ASN A 607 21.22 64.58 5.88
C ASN A 607 21.93 64.67 7.24
N LYS A 608 22.89 63.75 7.45
CA LYS A 608 23.83 63.70 8.58
C LYS A 608 24.71 64.95 8.79
N THR A 609 24.86 65.80 7.78
CA THR A 609 25.62 67.07 7.92
C THR A 609 24.71 68.27 8.22
N ALA A 610 23.40 68.06 8.24
CA ALA A 610 22.41 69.04 8.63
C ALA A 610 21.87 68.79 10.05
N ASN A 611 21.73 67.53 10.48
CA ASN A 611 21.36 67.22 11.86
C ASN A 611 22.52 67.50 12.85
N ASP A 612 23.78 67.46 12.40
CA ASP A 612 24.99 68.01 13.05
C ASP A 612 24.81 69.49 13.53
N ILE A 613 23.86 70.24 12.95
CA ILE A 613 23.68 71.68 13.16
C ILE A 613 22.45 71.94 14.04
N GLY A 614 22.66 72.28 15.32
CA GLY A 614 21.58 72.53 16.29
C GLY A 614 20.51 73.56 15.86
N ALA A 615 20.84 74.51 14.98
CA ALA A 615 19.89 75.48 14.41
C ALA A 615 18.89 74.89 13.39
N ASN A 616 19.06 73.62 12.98
CA ASN A 616 18.09 72.89 12.15
C ASN A 616 17.07 72.10 12.99
N TRP A 617 17.18 72.14 14.31
CA TRP A 617 16.30 71.47 15.27
C TRP A 617 15.33 72.46 15.91
N THR A 618 14.14 72.00 16.25
CA THR A 618 13.09 72.76 16.95
C THR A 618 12.61 71.95 18.16
N ALA A 619 12.32 72.62 19.27
CA ALA A 619 11.67 71.97 20.39
C ALA A 619 10.19 71.71 20.09
N ASP A 620 9.74 70.46 20.19
CA ASP A 620 8.35 70.11 19.96
C ASP A 620 7.51 70.42 21.22
N PRO A 621 6.22 70.80 21.11
CA PRO A 621 5.30 70.82 22.25
C PRO A 621 4.93 69.43 22.81
N SER A 622 5.23 68.34 22.12
CA SER A 622 4.93 66.95 22.47
C SER A 622 5.98 66.31 23.39
N PRO A 623 5.58 65.36 24.26
CA PRO A 623 6.47 64.42 24.93
C PRO A 623 6.62 63.06 24.21
N THR A 624 5.89 62.84 23.10
CA THR A 624 5.94 61.59 22.31
C THR A 624 6.70 61.82 21.00
N PRO A 625 7.50 60.84 20.53
CA PRO A 625 8.13 60.91 19.21
C PRO A 625 7.10 60.86 18.08
N GLY A 626 7.53 61.25 16.88
CA GLY A 626 6.80 60.98 15.64
C GLY A 626 5.89 62.09 15.17
N TYR A 627 5.97 63.27 15.79
CA TYR A 627 5.38 64.51 15.27
C TYR A 627 6.48 65.37 14.61
N PRO A 628 6.80 65.17 13.32
CA PRO A 628 7.71 66.07 12.63
C PRO A 628 7.11 67.47 12.54
N ASN A 629 7.80 68.45 13.16
CA ASN A 629 7.50 69.86 12.98
C ASN A 629 7.56 70.26 11.50
N ASN A 630 6.46 70.82 10.99
CA ASN A 630 6.29 71.31 9.60
C ASN A 630 7.10 72.60 9.36
#